data_AF-A0A2T7LL12-F1
#
_entry.id   AF-A0A2T7LL12-F1
#
_cell.length_a   1.000
_cell.length_b   1.000
_cell.length_c   1.000
_cell.angle_alpha   90.00
_cell.angle_beta   90.00
_cell.angle_gamma   90.00
#
_symmetry.space_group_name_H-M   'P 1'
#
loop_
_entity.id
_entity.type
_entity.pdbx_description
1 polymer ?
#
loop_
_entity_poly.entity_id
_entity_poly.type
_entity_poly.pdbx_seq_one_letter_code
_entity_poly.pdbx_strand_id
1 'polypeptide(L)'
;MIEMLVIAALIGLAAGAAIAIVTLTLGFLVDWFRERAAQVKNDPDKVAVTVAEAIDSGEVSFIQGIFDTEDGKFSDVRRIKAENADGDVHRAHARHKVAIWE
;
A
#
# COMPACT_ATOMS: atom_id res chain seq x y z
N MET A 1 8.91 30.30 12.93
CA MET A 1 7.78 30.61 12.02
C MET A 1 7.95 30.02 10.63
N ILE A 2 9.15 30.09 10.01
CA ILE A 2 9.42 29.51 8.68
C ILE A 2 9.36 27.97 8.70
N GLU A 3 9.91 27.31 9.73
CA GLU A 3 9.87 25.85 9.86
C GLU A 3 8.45 25.27 9.94
N MET A 4 7.52 25.99 10.59
CA MET A 4 6.11 25.58 10.72
C MET A 4 5.35 25.69 9.39
N LEU A 5 5.71 26.66 8.54
CA LEU A 5 5.18 26.83 7.18
C LEU A 5 5.72 25.76 6.23
N VAL A 6 7.00 25.38 6.36
CA VAL A 6 7.60 24.30 5.58
C VAL A 6 6.98 22.95 5.94
N ILE A 7 6.77 22.68 7.24
CA ILE A 7 6.10 21.46 7.70
C ILE A 7 4.63 21.42 7.23
N ALA A 8 3.89 22.53 7.31
CA ALA A 8 2.52 22.60 6.81
C ALA A 8 2.43 22.45 5.28
N ALA A 9 3.40 22.99 4.52
CA ALA A 9 3.48 22.82 3.08
C ALA A 9 3.83 21.38 2.68
N LEU A 10 4.70 20.71 3.44
CA LEU A 10 5.03 19.29 3.26
C LEU A 10 3.84 18.39 3.62
N ILE A 11 3.08 18.71 4.67
CA ILE A 11 1.83 18.02 5.02
C ILE A 11 0.76 18.26 3.94
N GLY A 12 0.66 19.46 3.38
CA GLY A 12 -0.26 19.80 2.29
C GLY A 12 0.09 19.11 0.96
N LEU A 13 1.38 18.98 0.64
CA LEU A 13 1.87 18.23 -0.54
C LEU A 13 1.74 16.72 -0.35
N ALA A 14 1.93 16.19 0.86
CA ALA A 14 1.69 14.78 1.19
C ALA A 14 0.19 14.43 1.23
N ALA A 15 -0.67 15.38 1.62
CA ALA A 15 -2.12 15.21 1.62
C ALA A 15 -2.75 15.36 0.22
N GLY A 16 -2.13 16.12 -0.68
CA GLY A 16 -2.65 16.39 -2.03
C GLY A 16 -2.47 15.26 -3.05
N ALA A 17 -1.51 14.34 -2.84
CA ALA A 17 -1.22 13.27 -3.79
C ALA A 17 -2.07 11.99 -3.61
N ALA A 18 -2.87 11.89 -2.54
CA ALA A 18 -3.59 10.67 -2.16
C ALA A 18 -5.10 10.71 -2.45
N ILE A 19 -5.60 11.70 -3.21
CA ILE A 19 -7.02 11.82 -3.55
C ILE A 19 -7.21 11.53 -5.04
N ALA A 20 -7.03 10.27 -5.41
CA ALA A 20 -7.68 9.70 -6.57
C ALA A 20 -7.67 8.19 -6.38
N ILE A 21 -8.84 7.55 -6.36
CA ILE A 21 -9.26 6.65 -7.44
C ILE A 21 -10.54 5.93 -7.01
N VAL A 22 -11.56 6.10 -7.86
CA VAL A 22 -12.72 5.23 -7.94
C VAL A 22 -12.35 4.08 -8.89
N THR A 23 -12.19 2.88 -8.32
CA THR A 23 -12.19 1.54 -8.95
C THR A 23 -11.10 1.17 -9.99
N LEU A 24 -9.84 1.02 -9.56
CA LEU A 24 -8.74 0.26 -10.23
C LEU A 24 -7.64 -0.17 -9.22
N THR A 25 -8.04 -0.64 -8.03
CA THR A 25 -7.14 -0.88 -6.88
C THR A 25 -6.08 -1.95 -7.17
N LEU A 26 -6.44 -3.06 -7.83
CA LEU A 26 -5.51 -4.14 -8.17
C LEU A 26 -4.47 -3.70 -9.19
N GLY A 27 -4.88 -2.96 -10.23
CA GLY A 27 -3.94 -2.41 -11.21
C GLY A 27 -2.89 -1.52 -10.53
N PHE A 28 -3.36 -0.63 -9.65
CA PHE A 28 -2.48 0.23 -8.86
C PHE A 28 -1.54 -0.56 -7.92
N LEU A 29 -2.03 -1.64 -7.29
CA LEU A 29 -1.21 -2.53 -6.46
C LEU A 29 -0.12 -3.21 -7.28
N VAL A 30 -0.50 -3.81 -8.41
CA VAL A 30 0.37 -4.57 -9.30
C VAL A 30 1.45 -3.68 -9.89
N ASP A 31 1.09 -2.50 -10.40
CA ASP A 31 2.06 -1.60 -11.03
C ASP A 31 3.15 -1.16 -10.04
N TRP A 32 2.77 -0.89 -8.79
CA TRP A 32 3.73 -0.53 -7.76
C TRP A 32 4.69 -1.67 -7.38
N PHE A 33 4.20 -2.91 -7.31
CA PHE A 33 5.06 -4.07 -7.10
C PHE A 33 5.92 -4.37 -8.33
N ARG A 34 5.43 -4.13 -9.55
CA ARG A 34 6.22 -4.29 -10.78
C ARG A 34 7.41 -3.35 -10.81
N GLU A 35 7.23 -2.09 -10.44
CA GLU A 35 8.31 -1.11 -10.28
C GLU A 35 9.37 -1.57 -9.27
N ARG A 36 8.98 -2.39 -8.28
CA ARG A 36 9.83 -2.91 -7.20
C ARG A 36 10.19 -4.39 -7.36
N ALA A 37 9.84 -5.01 -8.49
CA ALA A 37 10.00 -6.44 -8.67
C ALA A 37 11.48 -6.86 -8.58
N ALA A 38 12.42 -5.98 -8.94
CA ALA A 38 13.85 -6.24 -8.78
C ALA A 38 14.28 -6.33 -7.31
N GLN A 39 13.62 -5.63 -6.38
CA GLN A 39 13.94 -5.72 -4.96
C GLN A 39 13.46 -7.06 -4.37
N VAL A 40 12.28 -7.53 -4.78
CA VAL A 40 11.68 -8.79 -4.31
C VAL A 40 12.32 -10.01 -4.97
N LYS A 41 12.58 -9.97 -6.28
CA LYS A 41 13.10 -11.14 -7.01
C LYS A 41 14.55 -11.48 -6.71
N ASN A 42 15.35 -10.48 -6.33
CA ASN A 42 16.78 -10.65 -6.09
C ASN A 42 17.10 -10.95 -4.63
N ASP A 43 16.09 -10.98 -3.76
CA ASP A 43 16.25 -11.12 -2.31
C ASP A 43 15.16 -12.06 -1.75
N PRO A 44 15.52 -13.28 -1.34
CA PRO A 44 14.53 -14.27 -0.89
C PRO A 44 13.82 -13.88 0.40
N ASP A 45 14.38 -12.95 1.18
CA ASP A 45 13.80 -12.51 2.44
C ASP A 45 12.80 -11.37 2.25
N LYS A 46 12.72 -10.79 1.04
CA LYS A 46 11.79 -9.72 0.70
C LYS A 46 10.51 -10.25 0.08
N VAL A 47 9.38 -9.83 0.64
CA VAL A 47 8.05 -10.28 0.24
C VAL A 47 7.15 -9.08 -0.04
N ALA A 48 6.48 -9.08 -1.19
CA ALA A 48 5.47 -8.10 -1.52
C ALA A 48 4.18 -8.37 -0.72
N VAL A 49 3.76 -7.41 0.11
CA VAL A 49 2.62 -7.61 1.02
C VAL A 49 1.64 -6.44 1.01
N THR A 50 0.36 -6.76 1.22
CA THR A 50 -0.66 -5.80 1.65
C THR A 50 -1.24 -6.20 3.00
N VAL A 51 -1.54 -5.20 3.84
CA VAL A 51 -2.20 -5.36 5.14
C VAL A 51 -3.47 -4.52 5.14
N ALA A 52 -4.61 -5.16 5.34
CA ALA A 52 -5.91 -4.52 5.47
C ALA A 52 -6.08 -3.85 6.83
N GLU A 53 -6.31 -2.55 6.82
CA GLU A 53 -6.69 -1.76 8.00
C GLU A 53 -8.21 -1.73 8.16
N ALA A 54 -8.97 -1.57 7.06
CA ALA A 54 -10.43 -1.61 7.03
C ALA A 54 -10.93 -2.06 5.64
N ILE A 55 -11.91 -2.98 5.60
CA ILE A 55 -12.60 -3.47 4.38
C ILE A 55 -14.14 -3.51 4.58
N ASP A 56 -14.62 -3.53 5.83
CA ASP A 56 -16.01 -3.86 6.18
C ASP A 56 -17.08 -2.87 5.68
N SER A 57 -16.70 -1.70 5.16
CA SER A 57 -17.65 -0.64 4.79
C SER A 57 -17.71 -0.31 3.29
N GLY A 58 -17.03 -1.08 2.44
CA GLY A 58 -16.80 -0.71 1.04
C GLY A 58 -15.59 0.23 0.88
N GLU A 59 -15.39 1.15 1.84
CA GLU A 59 -14.13 1.85 1.98
C GLU A 59 -13.02 0.90 2.40
N VAL A 60 -11.92 1.01 1.68
CA VAL A 60 -10.83 0.05 1.73
C VAL A 60 -9.55 0.81 2.01
N SER A 61 -8.92 0.51 3.15
CA SER A 61 -7.61 1.04 3.54
C SER A 61 -6.63 -0.11 3.65
N PHE A 62 -5.57 -0.07 2.83
CA PHE A 62 -4.45 -1.00 2.91
C PHE A 62 -3.14 -0.27 3.19
N ILE A 63 -2.27 -0.95 3.92
CA ILE A 63 -0.83 -0.70 3.88
C ILE A 63 -0.26 -1.64 2.83
N GLN A 64 0.37 -1.10 1.79
CA GLN A 64 1.17 -1.88 0.83
C GLN A 64 2.65 -1.64 1.12
N GLY A 65 3.47 -2.69 1.07
CA GLY A 65 4.92 -2.54 1.21
C GLY A 65 5.70 -3.80 0.87
N ILE A 66 7.02 -3.70 0.98
CA ILE A 66 7.93 -4.85 0.93
C ILE A 66 8.32 -5.22 2.35
N PHE A 67 7.95 -6.43 2.77
CA PHE A 67 8.27 -6.96 4.09
C PHE A 67 9.56 -7.78 4.02
N ASP A 68 10.51 -7.45 4.88
CA ASP A 68 11.74 -8.21 5.09
C ASP A 68 11.50 -9.22 6.22
N THR A 69 11.61 -10.50 5.88
CA THR A 69 11.35 -11.61 6.80
C THR A 69 12.52 -11.91 7.72
N GLU A 70 13.74 -11.44 7.40
CA GLU A 70 14.93 -11.61 8.23
C GLU A 70 14.85 -10.72 9.48
N ASP A 71 14.56 -9.43 9.28
CA ASP A 71 14.56 -8.44 10.37
C ASP A 71 13.16 -8.01 10.84
N GLY A 72 12.12 -8.50 10.17
CA GLY A 72 10.72 -8.27 10.50
C GLY A 72 10.25 -6.84 10.22
N LYS A 73 10.88 -6.12 9.29
CA LYS A 73 10.55 -4.72 9.00
C LYS A 73 9.91 -4.55 7.63
N PHE A 74 9.14 -3.47 7.52
CA PHE A 74 8.67 -3.00 6.23
C PHE A 74 9.64 -1.99 5.62
N SER A 75 9.88 -2.13 4.33
CA SER A 75 10.54 -1.16 3.47
C SER A 75 9.58 -0.72 2.36
N ASP A 76 9.80 0.50 1.84
CA ASP A 76 8.98 1.11 0.79
C ASP A 76 7.47 0.94 1.03
N VAL A 77 6.93 1.67 1.99
CA VAL A 77 5.52 1.54 2.39
C VAL A 77 4.69 2.65 1.80
N ARG A 78 3.48 2.33 1.33
CA ARG A 78 2.45 3.31 1.04
C ARG A 78 1.10 2.89 1.60
N ARG A 79 0.30 3.87 2.01
CA ARG A 79 -1.11 3.66 2.34
C ARG A 79 -1.95 3.89 1.10
N ILE A 80 -2.88 2.99 0.85
CA ILE A 80 -3.84 3.05 -0.24
C ILE A 80 -5.22 3.18 0.37
N LYS A 81 -5.98 4.16 -0.09
CA LYS A 81 -7.40 4.33 0.22
C LYS A 81 -8.19 4.24 -1.06
N ALA A 82 -9.24 3.44 -1.07
CA ALA A 82 -10.17 3.33 -2.18
C ALA A 82 -11.60 3.26 -1.65
N GLU A 83 -12.55 3.79 -2.42
CA GLU A 83 -13.99 3.68 -2.09
C GLU A 83 -14.52 2.27 -2.30
N ASN A 84 -13.81 1.43 -3.08
CA ASN A 84 -14.12 0.03 -3.34
C ASN A 84 -12.83 -0.78 -3.64
N ALA A 85 -12.77 -2.03 -3.19
CA ALA A 85 -11.75 -2.99 -3.59
C ALA A 85 -12.19 -3.78 -4.83
N ASP A 86 -11.26 -4.07 -5.74
CA ASP A 86 -11.50 -5.08 -6.76
C ASP A 86 -11.77 -6.44 -6.12
N GLY A 87 -12.56 -7.28 -6.80
CA GLY A 87 -12.95 -8.59 -6.28
C GLY A 87 -11.77 -9.47 -5.89
N ASP A 88 -10.63 -9.34 -6.56
CA ASP A 88 -9.42 -10.12 -6.29
C ASP A 88 -8.75 -9.68 -4.98
N VAL A 89 -8.69 -8.37 -4.75
CA VAL A 89 -8.18 -7.79 -3.50
C VAL A 89 -9.10 -8.15 -2.34
N HIS A 90 -10.43 -8.11 -2.56
CA HIS A 90 -11.40 -8.55 -1.57
C HIS A 90 -11.21 -10.04 -1.24
N ARG A 91 -11.00 -10.90 -2.24
CA ARG A 91 -10.75 -12.34 -2.02
C ARG A 91 -9.42 -12.59 -1.29
N ALA A 92 -8.36 -11.88 -1.64
CA ALA A 92 -7.06 -11.99 -0.98
C ALA A 92 -7.14 -11.66 0.53
N HIS A 93 -8.03 -10.73 0.88
CA HIS A 93 -8.24 -10.32 2.27
C HIS A 93 -9.49 -10.91 2.95
N ALA A 94 -10.25 -11.77 2.26
CA ALA A 94 -11.54 -12.28 2.76
C ALA A 94 -11.42 -13.09 4.05
N ARG A 95 -10.26 -13.73 4.28
CA ARG A 95 -10.00 -14.59 5.45
C ARG A 95 -8.88 -14.07 6.35
N HIS A 96 -8.01 -13.22 5.82
CA HIS A 96 -6.80 -12.78 6.50
C HIS A 96 -6.57 -11.29 6.27
N LYS A 97 -6.09 -10.60 7.31
CA LYS A 97 -5.72 -9.19 7.20
C LYS A 97 -4.49 -8.97 6.32
N VAL A 98 -3.64 -9.97 6.14
CA VAL A 98 -2.41 -9.89 5.34
C VAL A 98 -2.58 -10.71 4.07
N ALA A 99 -2.16 -10.15 2.94
CA ALA A 99 -2.03 -10.85 1.67
C ALA A 99 -0.61 -10.70 1.12
N ILE A 100 -0.07 -11.80 0.61
CA ILE A 100 1.23 -11.88 -0.07
C ILE A 100 0.97 -11.90 -1.58
N TRP A 101 1.77 -11.17 -2.35
CA TRP A 101 1.64 -11.04 -3.80
C TRP A 101 2.90 -11.58 -4.48
N GLU A 102 2.73 -12.43 -5.50
CA GLU A 102 3.81 -13.06 -6.29
C GLU A 102 3.76 -12.65 -7.77
#